data_AF-A0A958EZF9-F1
#
_entry.id   AF-A0A958EZF9-F1
#
_cell.length_a   1.000
_cell.length_b   1.000
_cell.length_c   1.000
_cell.angle_alpha   90.00
_cell.angle_beta   90.00
_cell.angle_gamma   90.00
#
_symmetry.space_group_name_H-M   'P 1'
#
loop_
_entity.id
_entity.type
_entity.pdbx_description
1 polymer ?
#
loop_
_entity_poly.entity_id
_entity_poly.type
_entity_poly.pdbx_seq_one_letter_code
_entity_poly.pdbx_strand_id
1 'polypeptide(L)'
;MPELLTDIEFWKYLSIPVVAALVGWSTNWVAIKLLFYPLEAWGKPPYLGWQGIIPSKAAKMGAITVDSTLSKLGKLSDVFAAMSPQKIARHLVENIEPRLHAYIKWIMLEEDPASWKMLPEMMQNSIVNNVRQKLSGTVGRIMDDVTENIEDMVDLKQVVIRQLVKDKRIVNRIFLECGAKEFRFIIVSGLYFGFLFGVLQMGIWFFFQNWWILPLFGVIVGYATNWIALRIIFQPLNPHKIGPFVIQGLFLKRQHEVANIWCEIVTKEVITVQNIIDDMLHGEKSERTNAIVRAHVRDLIDEAMGISEPLVRFAIGSEKFAGIKETASQKALLFSEQAMDDPAFNDERAAIVKDLIRERMIALSSEEFQHLLRPAFQEEEFKLILMGAVLGFLAGMAQLYFVFGGI
;
A
#
# COMPACT_ATOMS: atom_id res chain seq x y z
N MET A 1 16.64 27.87 -52.93
CA MET A 1 16.69 27.72 -51.46
C MET A 1 15.91 28.81 -50.71
N PRO A 2 15.92 30.10 -51.10
CA PRO A 2 15.11 31.13 -50.40
C PRO A 2 13.60 31.00 -50.65
N GLU A 3 13.18 30.54 -51.84
CA GLU A 3 11.76 30.44 -52.23
C GLU A 3 10.97 29.35 -51.47
N LEU A 4 11.65 28.27 -51.04
CA LEU A 4 11.04 27.19 -50.26
C LEU A 4 10.67 27.63 -48.82
N LEU A 5 11.38 28.61 -48.26
CA LEU A 5 11.12 29.12 -46.91
C LEU A 5 9.97 30.11 -46.87
N THR A 6 9.55 30.65 -48.03
CA THR A 6 8.41 31.57 -48.17
C THR A 6 7.10 30.87 -48.50
N ASP A 7 7.12 29.57 -48.80
CA ASP A 7 5.93 28.81 -49.19
C ASP A 7 5.14 28.33 -47.96
N ILE A 8 3.88 28.73 -47.87
CA ILE A 8 2.95 28.35 -46.79
C ILE A 8 2.70 26.84 -46.82
N GLU A 9 2.72 26.21 -48.00
CA GLU A 9 2.54 24.76 -48.10
C GLU A 9 3.71 24.00 -47.49
N PHE A 10 4.94 24.46 -47.73
CA PHE A 10 6.14 23.86 -47.13
C PHE A 10 6.06 23.83 -45.59
N TRP A 11 5.65 24.94 -44.97
CA TRP A 11 5.45 25.02 -43.52
C TRP A 11 4.30 24.15 -43.03
N LYS A 12 3.22 23.98 -43.81
CA LYS A 12 2.12 23.05 -43.48
C LYS A 12 2.61 21.59 -43.44
N TYR A 13 3.38 21.14 -44.44
CA TYR A 13 3.93 19.78 -44.43
C TYR A 13 4.94 19.58 -43.28
N LEU A 14 5.84 20.53 -43.05
CA LEU A 14 6.82 20.46 -41.96
C LEU A 14 6.17 20.54 -40.57
N SER A 15 4.97 21.12 -40.46
CA SER A 15 4.20 21.13 -39.22
C SER A 15 3.65 19.76 -38.85
N ILE A 16 3.44 18.84 -39.82
CA ILE A 16 2.83 17.52 -39.56
C ILE A 16 3.65 16.72 -38.53
N PRO A 17 4.98 16.51 -38.69
CA PRO A 17 5.77 15.77 -37.71
C PRO A 17 5.86 16.46 -36.34
N VAL A 18 5.90 17.81 -36.32
CA VAL A 18 6.00 18.59 -35.08
C VAL A 18 4.70 18.50 -34.29
N VAL A 19 3.55 18.67 -34.96
CA VAL A 19 2.23 18.52 -34.36
C VAL A 19 2.04 17.08 -33.87
N ALA A 20 2.39 16.08 -34.67
CA ALA A 20 2.32 14.67 -34.26
C ALA A 20 3.19 14.37 -33.02
N ALA A 21 4.38 14.97 -32.91
CA ALA A 21 5.22 14.85 -31.72
C ALA A 21 4.57 15.48 -30.47
N LEU A 22 4.06 16.71 -30.58
CA LEU A 22 3.39 17.39 -29.48
C LEU A 22 2.10 16.67 -29.04
N VAL A 23 1.35 16.15 -29.99
CA VAL A 23 0.19 15.30 -29.75
C VAL A 23 0.61 14.03 -29.03
N GLY A 24 1.64 13.31 -29.50
CA GLY A 24 2.13 12.10 -28.85
C GLY A 24 2.56 12.35 -27.40
N TRP A 25 3.26 13.45 -27.14
CA TRP A 25 3.65 13.87 -25.79
C TRP A 25 2.44 14.20 -24.90
N SER A 26 1.52 15.04 -25.39
CA SER A 26 0.36 15.51 -24.61
C SER A 26 -0.65 14.40 -24.34
N THR A 27 -0.92 13.54 -25.31
CA THR A 27 -1.86 12.41 -25.16
C THR A 27 -1.33 11.38 -24.16
N ASN A 28 -0.04 11.05 -24.19
CA ASN A 28 0.57 10.16 -23.20
C ASN A 28 0.56 10.78 -21.79
N TRP A 29 0.83 12.09 -21.66
CA TRP A 29 0.75 12.78 -20.39
C TRP A 29 -0.68 12.77 -19.81
N VAL A 30 -1.68 13.06 -20.63
CA VAL A 30 -3.10 13.00 -20.23
C VAL A 30 -3.49 11.58 -19.85
N ALA A 31 -3.11 10.57 -20.63
CA ALA A 31 -3.44 9.18 -20.37
C ALA A 31 -2.92 8.70 -19.01
N ILE A 32 -1.67 9.05 -18.66
CA ILE A 32 -1.09 8.74 -17.35
C ILE A 32 -1.84 9.48 -16.24
N LYS A 33 -2.17 10.76 -16.43
CA LYS A 33 -2.92 11.53 -15.42
C LYS A 33 -4.30 10.92 -15.14
N LEU A 34 -5.00 10.49 -16.19
CA LEU A 34 -6.31 9.85 -16.11
C LEU A 34 -6.27 8.46 -15.44
N LEU A 35 -5.12 7.79 -15.45
CA LEU A 35 -4.94 6.51 -14.78
C LEU A 35 -4.91 6.64 -13.25
N PHE A 36 -4.37 7.74 -12.73
CA PHE A 36 -4.17 7.97 -11.29
C PHE A 36 -5.19 8.92 -10.66
N TYR A 37 -5.79 9.82 -11.44
CA TYR A 37 -6.65 10.88 -10.90
C TYR A 37 -8.03 10.92 -11.54
N PRO A 38 -9.06 11.34 -10.77
CA PRO A 38 -9.02 11.65 -9.33
C PRO A 38 -9.12 10.39 -8.45
N LEU A 39 -8.66 10.52 -7.20
CA LEU A 39 -8.65 9.43 -6.21
C LEU A 39 -10.06 8.98 -5.84
N GLU A 40 -10.96 9.94 -5.64
CA GLU A 40 -12.38 9.72 -5.40
C GLU A 40 -13.16 9.95 -6.68
N ALA A 41 -14.20 9.14 -6.89
CA ALA A 41 -15.09 9.34 -8.03
C ALA A 41 -15.78 10.70 -7.88
N TRP A 42 -15.66 11.56 -8.88
CA TRP A 42 -16.43 12.80 -8.95
C TRP A 42 -17.54 12.62 -9.99
N GLY A 43 -18.72 13.21 -9.73
CA GLY A 43 -19.88 13.15 -10.60
C GLY A 43 -20.91 12.06 -10.22
N LYS A 44 -21.89 11.81 -11.10
CA LYS A 44 -22.94 10.78 -10.89
C LYS A 44 -22.58 9.51 -11.67
N PRO A 45 -21.99 8.48 -11.04
CA PRO A 45 -21.83 7.18 -11.68
C PRO A 45 -23.21 6.59 -12.03
N PRO A 46 -23.37 5.90 -13.18
CA PRO A 46 -22.33 5.46 -14.11
C PRO A 46 -22.12 6.38 -15.35
N TYR A 47 -22.95 7.40 -15.57
CA TYR A 47 -22.96 8.13 -16.86
C TYR A 47 -22.19 9.45 -16.86
N LEU A 48 -22.02 10.10 -15.70
CA LEU A 48 -21.46 11.45 -15.58
C LEU A 48 -20.47 11.53 -14.42
N GLY A 49 -19.64 10.50 -14.24
CA GLY A 49 -18.58 10.52 -13.25
C GLY A 49 -17.29 9.87 -13.75
N TRP A 50 -16.16 10.36 -13.25
CA TRP A 50 -14.84 9.82 -13.58
C TRP A 50 -14.08 9.52 -12.29
N GLN A 51 -13.34 8.42 -12.28
CA GLN A 51 -12.39 8.09 -11.23
C GLN A 51 -11.12 7.59 -11.91
N GLY A 52 -9.98 7.90 -11.31
CA GLY A 52 -8.71 7.30 -11.72
C GLY A 52 -8.84 5.79 -11.76
N ILE A 53 -8.32 5.20 -12.82
CA ILE A 53 -8.46 3.77 -13.10
C ILE A 53 -7.87 2.92 -11.95
N ILE A 54 -6.67 3.27 -11.48
CA ILE A 54 -6.02 2.55 -10.35
C ILE A 54 -6.81 2.70 -9.05
N PRO A 55 -7.17 3.93 -8.59
CA PRO A 55 -8.00 4.10 -7.40
C PRO A 55 -9.34 3.35 -7.45
N SER A 56 -9.99 3.28 -8.61
CA SER A 56 -11.27 2.58 -8.77
C SER A 56 -11.17 1.06 -8.56
N LYS A 57 -9.97 0.49 -8.76
CA LYS A 57 -9.70 -0.96 -8.70
C LYS A 57 -8.70 -1.35 -7.60
N ALA A 58 -8.37 -0.44 -6.70
CA ALA A 58 -7.37 -0.64 -5.65
C ALA A 58 -7.54 -1.95 -4.88
N ALA A 59 -8.77 -2.33 -4.52
CA ALA A 59 -9.08 -3.58 -3.82
C ALA A 59 -8.64 -4.83 -4.61
N LYS A 60 -9.00 -4.90 -5.90
CA LYS A 60 -8.66 -6.02 -6.77
C LYS A 60 -7.15 -6.08 -7.02
N MET A 61 -6.52 -4.93 -7.26
CA MET A 61 -5.07 -4.83 -7.50
C MET A 61 -4.28 -5.21 -6.25
N GLY A 62 -4.75 -4.77 -5.08
CA GLY A 62 -4.20 -5.15 -3.78
C GLY A 62 -4.21 -6.66 -3.60
N ALA A 63 -5.35 -7.31 -3.81
CA ALA A 63 -5.46 -8.77 -3.69
C ALA A 63 -4.49 -9.53 -4.61
N ILE A 64 -4.40 -9.15 -5.89
CA ILE A 64 -3.50 -9.78 -6.87
C ILE A 64 -2.02 -9.60 -6.47
N THR A 65 -1.67 -8.41 -6.00
CA THR A 65 -0.30 -8.09 -5.56
C THR A 65 0.05 -8.88 -4.31
N VAL A 66 -0.88 -9.02 -3.36
CA VAL A 66 -0.68 -9.77 -2.12
C VAL A 66 -0.46 -11.25 -2.38
N ASP A 67 -1.28 -11.88 -3.22
CA ASP A 67 -1.14 -13.31 -3.53
C ASP A 67 0.23 -13.65 -4.12
N SER A 68 0.69 -12.79 -5.03
CA SER A 68 1.99 -12.95 -5.68
C SER A 68 3.14 -12.64 -4.71
N THR A 69 3.00 -11.61 -3.89
CA THR A 69 4.09 -11.10 -3.05
C THR A 69 4.25 -11.87 -1.75
N LEU A 70 3.15 -12.18 -1.06
CA LEU A 70 3.19 -12.83 0.25
C LEU A 70 3.81 -14.23 0.19
N SER A 71 3.53 -14.98 -0.88
CA SER A 71 4.12 -16.31 -1.12
C SER A 71 5.65 -16.27 -1.28
N LYS A 72 6.21 -15.11 -1.64
CA LYS A 72 7.65 -14.89 -1.84
C LYS A 72 8.33 -14.14 -0.69
N LEU A 73 7.56 -13.42 0.13
CA LEU A 73 8.08 -12.67 1.27
C LEU A 73 8.34 -13.52 2.51
N GLY A 74 7.94 -14.79 2.52
CA GLY A 74 8.19 -15.76 3.58
C GLY A 74 7.06 -15.85 4.61
N LYS A 75 7.36 -16.43 5.79
CA LYS A 75 6.33 -16.70 6.80
C LYS A 75 5.98 -15.45 7.59
N LEU A 76 4.73 -15.37 8.06
CA LEU A 76 4.29 -14.32 8.98
C LEU A 76 5.12 -14.34 10.28
N SER A 77 5.45 -15.52 10.78
CA SER A 77 6.30 -15.71 11.96
C SER A 77 7.66 -15.00 11.81
N ASP A 78 8.29 -15.06 10.63
CA ASP A 78 9.55 -14.34 10.36
C ASP A 78 9.37 -12.82 10.43
N VAL A 79 8.28 -12.32 9.84
CA VAL A 79 7.96 -10.88 9.79
C VAL A 79 7.68 -10.35 11.18
N PHE A 80 6.88 -11.08 11.97
CA PHE A 80 6.55 -10.71 13.35
C PHE A 80 7.77 -10.81 14.27
N ALA A 81 8.61 -11.83 14.12
CA ALA A 81 9.87 -11.94 14.85
C ALA A 81 10.81 -10.76 14.54
N ALA A 82 10.88 -10.30 13.29
CA ALA A 82 11.67 -9.13 12.90
C ALA A 82 11.19 -7.83 13.54
N MET A 83 9.89 -7.71 13.86
CA MET A 83 9.36 -6.58 14.64
C MET A 83 9.88 -6.54 16.08
N SER A 84 10.54 -7.61 16.55
CA SER A 84 11.03 -7.77 17.93
C SER A 84 9.88 -7.78 18.94
N PRO A 85 9.15 -8.91 19.10
CA PRO A 85 8.00 -9.02 20.01
C PRO A 85 8.32 -8.53 21.44
N GLN A 86 9.51 -8.81 21.95
CA GLN A 86 9.93 -8.35 23.28
C GLN A 86 10.06 -6.83 23.39
N LYS A 87 10.34 -6.11 22.30
CA LYS A 87 10.28 -4.65 22.28
C LYS A 87 8.83 -4.15 22.29
N ILE A 88 7.92 -4.85 21.60
CA ILE A 88 6.47 -4.56 21.67
C ILE A 88 5.97 -4.74 23.11
N ALA A 89 6.33 -5.85 23.75
CA ALA A 89 6.01 -6.11 25.16
C ALA A 89 6.54 -5.00 26.08
N ARG A 90 7.79 -4.57 25.90
CA ARG A 90 8.36 -3.46 26.67
C ARG A 90 7.60 -2.15 26.43
N HIS A 91 7.28 -1.84 25.18
CA HIS A 91 6.52 -0.64 24.82
C HIS A 91 5.12 -0.62 25.46
N LEU A 92 4.44 -1.77 25.50
CA LEU A 92 3.17 -1.93 26.22
C LEU A 92 3.33 -1.61 27.71
N VAL A 93 4.35 -2.16 28.37
CA VAL A 93 4.61 -1.90 29.80
C VAL A 93 4.92 -0.43 30.04
N GLU A 94 5.77 0.18 29.23
CA GLU A 94 6.15 1.61 29.34
C GLU A 94 4.95 2.55 29.18
N ASN A 95 3.94 2.16 28.39
CA ASN A 95 2.70 2.93 28.22
C ASN A 95 1.67 2.67 29.33
N ILE A 96 1.58 1.44 29.83
CA ILE A 96 0.58 1.03 30.82
C ILE A 96 1.00 1.38 32.25
N GLU A 97 2.27 1.13 32.61
CA GLU A 97 2.78 1.26 33.98
C GLU A 97 2.57 2.66 34.60
N PRO A 98 2.83 3.78 33.89
CA PRO A 98 2.63 5.12 34.45
C PRO A 98 1.15 5.41 34.78
N ARG A 99 0.23 4.75 34.10
CA ARG A 99 -1.23 4.94 34.23
C ARG A 99 -1.91 3.82 35.01
N LEU A 100 -1.15 2.82 35.47
CA LEU A 100 -1.68 1.62 36.11
C LEU A 100 -2.58 1.91 37.32
N HIS A 101 -2.22 2.88 38.16
CA HIS A 101 -3.06 3.29 39.29
C HIS A 101 -4.43 3.81 38.82
N ALA A 102 -4.45 4.65 37.78
CA ALA A 102 -5.68 5.20 37.21
C ALA A 102 -6.53 4.10 36.56
N TYR A 103 -5.90 3.13 35.88
CA TYR A 103 -6.58 2.00 35.26
C TYR A 103 -7.22 1.06 36.30
N ILE A 104 -6.49 0.68 37.34
CA ILE A 104 -7.02 -0.13 38.43
C ILE A 104 -8.18 0.59 39.11
N LYS A 105 -8.02 1.87 39.42
CA LYS A 105 -9.08 2.70 39.99
C LYS A 105 -10.31 2.75 39.09
N TRP A 106 -10.13 2.88 37.78
CA TRP A 106 -11.24 2.89 36.83
C TRP A 106 -12.02 1.57 36.85
N ILE A 107 -11.32 0.43 36.74
CA ILE A 107 -11.94 -0.90 36.82
C ILE A 107 -12.71 -1.08 38.12
N MET A 108 -12.09 -0.72 39.25
CA MET A 108 -12.71 -0.88 40.57
C MET A 108 -13.94 0.02 40.78
N LEU A 109 -13.93 1.23 40.22
CA LEU A 109 -15.08 2.15 40.30
C LEU A 109 -16.24 1.75 39.38
N GLU A 110 -15.95 1.01 38.30
CA GLU A 110 -16.96 0.48 37.39
C GLU A 110 -17.68 -0.73 38.02
N GLU A 111 -16.93 -1.62 38.70
CA GLU A 111 -17.48 -2.85 39.29
C GLU A 111 -18.02 -2.69 40.72
N ASP A 112 -17.23 -2.10 41.63
CA ASP A 112 -17.62 -1.93 43.03
C ASP A 112 -17.08 -0.63 43.63
N PRO A 113 -17.70 0.52 43.29
CA PRO A 113 -17.26 1.81 43.79
C PRO A 113 -17.40 1.97 45.31
N ALA A 114 -18.27 1.20 45.97
CA ALA A 114 -18.41 1.23 47.42
C ALA A 114 -17.20 0.57 48.10
N SER A 115 -16.86 -0.65 47.69
CA SER A 115 -15.72 -1.39 48.25
C SER A 115 -14.40 -0.66 48.02
N TRP A 116 -14.18 -0.09 46.83
CA TRP A 116 -12.94 0.64 46.54
C TRP A 116 -12.76 1.88 47.43
N LYS A 117 -13.83 2.65 47.65
CA LYS A 117 -13.79 3.85 48.49
C LYS A 117 -13.60 3.55 49.98
N MET A 118 -14.02 2.37 50.43
CA MET A 118 -13.87 1.92 51.82
C MET A 118 -12.48 1.35 52.12
N LEU A 119 -11.71 0.95 51.10
CA LEU A 119 -10.36 0.42 51.28
C LEU A 119 -9.39 1.52 51.75
N PRO A 120 -8.62 1.30 52.83
CA PRO A 120 -7.54 2.21 53.24
C PRO A 120 -6.52 2.43 52.12
N GLU A 121 -5.95 3.63 52.02
CA GLU A 121 -4.98 3.98 50.98
C GLU A 121 -3.79 3.01 50.93
N MET A 122 -3.34 2.50 52.08
CA MET A 122 -2.28 1.51 52.16
C MET A 122 -2.61 0.23 51.38
N MET A 123 -3.86 -0.25 51.48
CA MET A 123 -4.31 -1.43 50.74
C MET A 123 -4.43 -1.14 49.24
N GLN A 124 -5.01 0.01 48.86
CA GLN A 124 -5.11 0.42 47.46
C GLN A 124 -3.71 0.49 46.82
N ASN A 125 -2.74 1.09 47.51
CA ASN A 125 -1.36 1.18 47.05
C ASN A 125 -0.69 -0.19 46.99
N SER A 126 -0.97 -1.10 47.94
CA SER A 126 -0.47 -2.46 47.90
C SER A 126 -0.98 -3.23 46.68
N ILE A 127 -2.27 -3.14 46.36
CA ILE A 127 -2.86 -3.77 45.17
C ILE A 127 -2.15 -3.27 43.91
N VAL A 128 -2.01 -1.96 43.77
CA VAL A 128 -1.36 -1.34 42.60
C VAL A 128 0.09 -1.77 42.47
N ASN A 129 0.83 -1.83 43.59
CA ASN A 129 2.23 -2.26 43.58
C ASN A 129 2.38 -3.75 43.25
N ASN A 130 1.50 -4.61 43.75
CA ASN A 130 1.51 -6.04 43.43
C ASN A 130 1.28 -6.29 41.93
N VAL A 131 0.29 -5.59 41.35
CA VAL A 131 0.04 -5.65 39.91
C VAL A 131 1.23 -5.11 39.12
N ARG A 132 1.81 -3.96 39.54
CA ARG A 132 2.99 -3.36 38.90
C ARG A 132 4.17 -4.33 38.82
N GLN A 133 4.47 -5.01 39.93
CA GLN A 133 5.59 -5.96 39.99
C GLN A 133 5.44 -7.15 39.03
N LYS A 134 4.20 -7.57 38.76
CA LYS A 134 3.90 -8.72 37.90
C LYS A 134 3.61 -8.34 36.46
N LEU A 135 3.26 -7.07 36.20
CA LEU A 135 2.85 -6.57 34.88
C LEU A 135 3.86 -6.92 33.78
N SER A 136 5.14 -6.59 33.98
CA SER A 136 6.17 -6.85 32.95
C SER A 136 6.32 -8.33 32.62
N GLY A 137 6.24 -9.22 33.63
CA GLY A 137 6.33 -10.66 33.43
C GLY A 137 5.10 -11.21 32.70
N THR A 138 3.91 -10.73 33.05
CA THR A 138 2.66 -11.13 32.38
C THR A 138 2.62 -10.66 30.93
N VAL A 139 2.99 -9.40 30.63
CA VAL A 139 3.04 -8.92 29.25
C VAL A 139 4.08 -9.69 28.43
N GLY A 140 5.22 -10.05 29.04
CA GLY A 140 6.21 -10.94 28.42
C GLY A 140 5.61 -12.29 28.04
N ARG A 141 4.96 -12.98 28.99
CA ARG A 141 4.30 -14.27 28.75
C ARG A 141 3.21 -14.19 27.68
N ILE A 142 2.38 -13.15 27.69
CA ILE A 142 1.38 -12.90 26.64
C ILE A 142 2.06 -12.82 25.27
N MET A 143 3.17 -12.09 25.19
CA MET A 143 3.87 -11.88 23.93
C MET A 143 4.60 -13.13 23.45
N ASP A 144 5.11 -13.96 24.35
CA ASP A 144 5.68 -15.26 24.02
C ASP A 144 4.60 -16.20 23.45
N ASP A 145 3.45 -16.33 24.13
CA ASP A 145 2.32 -17.12 23.65
C ASP A 145 1.79 -16.64 22.29
N VAL A 146 1.70 -15.31 22.11
CA VAL A 146 1.36 -14.68 20.82
C VAL A 146 2.37 -15.06 19.75
N THR A 147 3.66 -14.99 20.05
CA THR A 147 4.73 -15.30 19.09
C THR A 147 4.68 -16.76 18.65
N GLU A 148 4.41 -17.68 19.58
CA GLU A 148 4.28 -19.11 19.30
C GLU A 148 3.06 -19.44 18.44
N ASN A 149 1.99 -18.64 18.55
CA ASN A 149 0.69 -18.93 17.93
C ASN A 149 0.27 -17.91 16.84
N ILE A 150 1.19 -17.06 16.38
CA ILE A 150 0.86 -15.91 15.50
C ILE A 150 0.19 -16.33 14.19
N GLU A 151 0.58 -17.47 13.61
CA GLU A 151 0.01 -18.00 12.35
C GLU A 151 -1.47 -18.39 12.49
N ASP A 152 -1.89 -18.73 13.71
CA ASP A 152 -3.29 -19.05 14.03
C ASP A 152 -4.11 -17.81 14.40
N MET A 153 -3.48 -16.66 14.63
CA MET A 153 -4.13 -15.43 15.10
C MET A 153 -4.30 -14.38 14.02
N VAL A 154 -3.44 -14.39 13.00
CA VAL A 154 -3.41 -13.35 11.97
C VAL A 154 -3.34 -13.98 10.59
N ASP A 155 -4.17 -13.49 9.68
CA ASP A 155 -4.02 -13.75 8.26
C ASP A 155 -3.40 -12.51 7.60
N LEU A 156 -2.09 -12.56 7.34
CA LEU A 156 -1.36 -11.45 6.77
C LEU A 156 -1.92 -11.01 5.41
N LYS A 157 -2.52 -11.93 4.63
CA LYS A 157 -3.19 -11.56 3.38
C LYS A 157 -4.39 -10.66 3.66
N GLN A 158 -5.20 -10.99 4.66
CA GLN A 158 -6.36 -10.19 5.04
C GLN A 158 -5.94 -8.84 5.62
N VAL A 159 -4.88 -8.79 6.43
CA VAL A 159 -4.31 -7.52 6.94
C VAL A 159 -3.99 -6.60 5.76
N VAL A 160 -3.22 -7.08 4.78
CA VAL A 160 -2.85 -6.24 3.64
C VAL A 160 -4.07 -5.80 2.84
N ILE A 161 -4.98 -6.72 2.50
CA ILE A 161 -6.19 -6.39 1.72
C ILE A 161 -7.01 -5.32 2.46
N ARG A 162 -7.24 -5.48 3.77
CA ARG A 162 -7.97 -4.53 4.60
C ARG A 162 -7.34 -3.14 4.54
N GLN A 163 -6.02 -3.04 4.69
CA GLN A 163 -5.32 -1.75 4.65
C GLN A 163 -5.37 -1.08 3.28
N LEU A 164 -5.19 -1.85 2.19
CA LEU A 164 -5.28 -1.32 0.83
C LEU A 164 -6.70 -0.88 0.44
N VAL A 165 -7.73 -1.49 1.04
CA VAL A 165 -9.13 -1.07 0.88
C VAL A 165 -9.45 0.15 1.73
N LYS A 166 -8.93 0.22 2.97
CA LYS A 166 -9.12 1.34 3.90
C LYS A 166 -8.54 2.63 3.34
N ASP A 167 -7.32 2.59 2.79
CA ASP A 167 -6.71 3.74 2.12
C ASP A 167 -6.21 3.42 0.70
N LYS A 168 -7.04 3.80 -0.28
CA LYS A 168 -6.72 3.67 -1.72
C LYS A 168 -5.50 4.48 -2.15
N ARG A 169 -5.08 5.48 -1.35
CA ARG A 169 -3.89 6.29 -1.62
C ARG A 169 -2.62 5.45 -1.56
N ILE A 170 -2.58 4.40 -0.72
CA ILE A 170 -1.42 3.51 -0.59
C ILE A 170 -1.12 2.85 -1.94
N VAL A 171 -2.11 2.19 -2.55
CA VAL A 171 -1.96 1.57 -3.88
C VAL A 171 -1.52 2.62 -4.90
N ASN A 172 -2.20 3.78 -4.92
CA ASN A 172 -1.88 4.84 -5.87
C ASN A 172 -0.42 5.33 -5.74
N ARG A 173 0.08 5.49 -4.50
CA ARG A 173 1.45 5.92 -4.21
C ARG A 173 2.46 4.84 -4.56
N ILE A 174 2.19 3.56 -4.26
CA ILE A 174 3.04 2.44 -4.70
C ILE A 174 3.29 2.52 -6.20
N PHE A 175 2.23 2.65 -7.00
CA PHE A 175 2.38 2.73 -8.45
C PHE A 175 3.10 4.00 -8.92
N LEU A 176 2.71 5.17 -8.39
CA LEU A 176 3.30 6.45 -8.78
C LEU A 176 4.79 6.52 -8.48
N GLU A 177 5.21 6.10 -7.29
CA GLU A 177 6.62 6.17 -6.87
C GLU A 177 7.47 5.07 -7.53
N CYS A 178 6.97 3.83 -7.60
CA CYS A 178 7.68 2.74 -8.26
C CYS A 178 7.87 3.02 -9.76
N GLY A 179 6.80 3.48 -10.43
CA GLY A 179 6.76 3.70 -11.88
C GLY A 179 7.21 5.09 -12.34
N ALA A 180 7.66 5.98 -11.45
CA ALA A 180 7.90 7.39 -11.77
C ALA A 180 8.80 7.60 -13.00
N LYS A 181 9.89 6.83 -13.13
CA LYS A 181 10.81 6.95 -14.28
C LYS A 181 10.22 6.33 -15.54
N GLU A 182 9.49 5.22 -15.41
CA GLU A 182 8.83 4.54 -16.53
C GLU A 182 7.71 5.42 -17.10
N PHE A 183 6.89 6.07 -16.26
CA PHE A 183 5.88 7.02 -16.71
C PHE A 183 6.51 8.22 -17.42
N ARG A 184 7.61 8.75 -16.89
CA ARG A 184 8.36 9.83 -17.56
C ARG A 184 8.89 9.37 -18.92
N PHE A 185 9.38 8.13 -19.01
CA PHE A 185 9.80 7.54 -20.27
C PHE A 185 8.63 7.39 -21.26
N ILE A 186 7.44 6.95 -20.84
CA ILE A 186 6.25 6.88 -21.72
C ILE A 186 5.90 8.26 -22.28
N ILE A 187 5.93 9.30 -21.44
CA ILE A 187 5.61 10.68 -21.86
C ILE A 187 6.65 11.21 -22.85
N VAL A 188 7.94 11.06 -22.53
CA VAL A 188 9.04 11.59 -23.35
C VAL A 188 9.19 10.79 -24.65
N SER A 189 9.08 9.47 -24.60
CA SER A 189 9.10 8.62 -25.80
C SER A 189 7.93 8.93 -26.75
N GLY A 190 6.80 9.39 -26.21
CA GLY A 190 5.67 9.91 -27.00
C GLY A 190 6.06 11.02 -27.98
N LEU A 191 6.99 11.90 -27.59
CA LEU A 191 7.50 12.95 -28.47
C LEU A 191 8.31 12.36 -29.64
N TYR A 192 9.22 11.44 -29.35
CA TYR A 192 10.11 10.84 -30.35
C TYR A 192 9.36 9.93 -31.33
N PHE A 193 8.49 9.07 -30.81
CA PHE A 193 7.66 8.20 -31.66
C PHE A 193 6.62 9.02 -32.44
N GLY A 194 5.99 10.00 -31.81
CA GLY A 194 5.07 10.92 -32.48
C GLY A 194 5.75 11.66 -33.64
N PHE A 195 6.98 12.13 -33.46
CA PHE A 195 7.76 12.72 -34.55
C PHE A 195 8.07 11.72 -35.66
N LEU A 196 8.59 10.54 -35.32
CA LEU A 196 8.96 9.50 -36.28
C LEU A 196 7.75 9.07 -37.14
N PHE A 197 6.62 8.77 -36.50
CA PHE A 197 5.41 8.43 -37.21
C PHE A 197 4.81 9.63 -37.96
N GLY A 198 4.99 10.84 -37.45
CA GLY A 198 4.59 12.07 -38.13
C GLY A 198 5.34 12.30 -39.44
N VAL A 199 6.62 11.92 -39.53
CA VAL A 199 7.38 11.91 -40.80
C VAL A 199 6.80 10.90 -41.79
N LEU A 200 6.43 9.70 -41.32
CA LEU A 200 5.75 8.70 -42.15
C LEU A 200 4.37 9.19 -42.62
N GLN A 201 3.61 9.81 -41.72
CA GLN A 201 2.31 10.42 -42.00
C GLN A 201 2.43 11.54 -43.03
N MET A 202 3.44 12.40 -42.92
CA MET A 202 3.75 13.46 -43.89
C MET A 202 4.02 12.88 -45.28
N GLY A 203 4.83 11.80 -45.36
CA GLY A 203 5.10 11.11 -46.62
C GLY A 203 3.84 10.50 -47.25
N ILE A 204 2.95 9.91 -46.45
CA ILE A 204 1.69 9.33 -46.96
C ILE A 204 0.71 10.42 -47.38
N TRP A 205 0.61 11.50 -46.61
CA TRP A 205 -0.23 12.66 -46.93
C TRP A 205 0.18 13.33 -48.24
N PHE A 206 1.48 13.31 -48.57
CA PHE A 206 1.98 13.79 -49.85
C PHE A 206 1.42 13.03 -51.06
N PHE A 207 1.19 11.72 -50.93
CA PHE A 207 0.62 10.89 -52.02
C PHE A 207 -0.91 10.79 -51.97
N PHE A 208 -1.49 10.78 -50.76
CA PHE A 208 -2.91 10.55 -50.54
C PHE A 208 -3.46 11.60 -49.56
N GLN A 209 -4.27 12.53 -50.05
CA GLN A 209 -4.83 13.65 -49.29
C GLN A 209 -6.28 13.39 -48.82
N ASN A 210 -6.60 12.14 -48.48
CA ASN A 210 -7.94 11.80 -48.00
C ASN A 210 -8.14 12.23 -46.55
N TRP A 211 -9.28 12.84 -46.24
CA TRP A 211 -9.62 13.37 -44.90
C TRP A 211 -9.42 12.38 -43.74
N TRP A 212 -9.70 11.09 -43.97
CA TRP A 212 -9.64 10.04 -42.95
C TRP A 212 -8.20 9.62 -42.60
N ILE A 213 -7.20 10.01 -43.40
CA ILE A 213 -5.81 9.60 -43.18
C ILE A 213 -5.26 10.22 -41.89
N LEU A 214 -5.51 11.51 -41.61
CA LEU A 214 -4.99 12.14 -40.40
C LEU A 214 -5.61 11.56 -39.10
N PRO A 215 -6.95 11.38 -38.99
CA PRO A 215 -7.55 10.74 -37.82
C PRO A 215 -7.14 9.28 -37.66
N LEU A 216 -7.07 8.50 -38.75
CA LEU A 216 -6.65 7.10 -38.69
C LEU A 216 -5.18 6.98 -38.27
N PHE A 217 -4.29 7.82 -38.81
CA PHE A 217 -2.91 7.86 -38.36
C PHE A 217 -2.81 8.28 -36.91
N GLY A 218 -3.62 9.24 -36.45
CA GLY A 218 -3.73 9.58 -35.03
C GLY A 218 -4.01 8.36 -34.15
N VAL A 219 -4.97 7.51 -34.53
CA VAL A 219 -5.27 6.23 -33.84
C VAL A 219 -4.06 5.29 -33.86
N ILE A 220 -3.48 5.05 -35.04
CA ILE A 220 -2.37 4.12 -35.22
C ILE A 220 -1.16 4.56 -34.40
N VAL A 221 -0.82 5.85 -34.44
CA VAL A 221 0.30 6.44 -33.69
C VAL A 221 0.05 6.37 -32.20
N GLY A 222 -1.13 6.75 -31.73
CA GLY A 222 -1.50 6.65 -30.32
C GLY A 222 -1.45 5.22 -29.79
N TYR A 223 -1.94 4.25 -30.57
CA TYR A 223 -1.88 2.82 -30.25
C TYR A 223 -0.44 2.29 -30.24
N ALA A 224 0.27 2.47 -31.36
CA ALA A 224 1.61 1.89 -31.57
C ALA A 224 2.64 2.47 -30.60
N THR A 225 2.60 3.78 -30.36
CA THR A 225 3.54 4.44 -29.43
C THR A 225 3.40 3.90 -28.01
N ASN A 226 2.18 3.78 -27.50
CA ASN A 226 1.93 3.25 -26.17
C ASN A 226 2.27 1.76 -26.06
N TRP A 227 1.94 0.97 -27.09
CA TRP A 227 2.29 -0.45 -27.15
C TRP A 227 3.82 -0.67 -27.16
N ILE A 228 4.55 0.10 -27.97
CA ILE A 228 6.03 0.03 -28.03
C ILE A 228 6.63 0.46 -26.69
N ALA A 229 6.16 1.56 -26.10
CA ALA A 229 6.68 2.08 -24.83
C ALA A 229 6.52 1.05 -23.70
N LEU A 230 5.32 0.45 -23.56
CA LEU A 230 5.07 -0.60 -22.57
C LEU A 230 5.96 -1.83 -22.80
N ARG A 231 6.16 -2.22 -24.06
CA ARG A 231 7.02 -3.34 -24.40
C ARG A 231 8.48 -3.08 -24.00
N ILE A 232 9.01 -1.88 -24.24
CA ILE A 232 10.37 -1.48 -23.83
C ILE A 232 10.53 -1.45 -22.30
N ILE A 233 9.46 -1.10 -21.57
CA ILE A 233 9.50 -1.03 -20.12
C ILE A 233 9.60 -2.42 -19.48
N PHE A 234 8.82 -3.39 -19.98
CA PHE A 234 8.69 -4.72 -19.36
C PHE A 234 9.42 -5.85 -20.09
N GLN A 235 9.98 -5.63 -21.28
CA GLN A 235 10.70 -6.63 -22.07
C GLN A 235 12.03 -6.08 -22.62
N PRO A 236 13.06 -6.93 -22.79
CA PRO A 236 13.10 -8.35 -22.45
C PRO A 236 13.24 -8.59 -20.93
N LEU A 237 12.73 -9.73 -20.46
CA LEU A 237 12.79 -10.20 -19.07
C LEU A 237 14.25 -10.29 -18.58
N ASN A 238 15.02 -11.12 -19.28
CA ASN A 238 16.41 -11.36 -18.97
C ASN A 238 17.32 -10.37 -19.70
N PRO A 239 18.44 -9.94 -19.09
CA PRO A 239 19.40 -9.06 -19.74
C PRO A 239 20.07 -9.77 -20.92
N HIS A 240 19.91 -9.22 -22.12
CA HIS A 240 20.58 -9.70 -23.33
C HIS A 240 21.77 -8.80 -23.65
N LYS A 241 22.96 -9.39 -23.81
CA LYS A 241 24.16 -8.67 -24.23
C LYS A 241 24.22 -8.63 -25.76
N ILE A 242 24.22 -7.44 -26.33
CA ILE A 242 24.48 -7.22 -27.76
C ILE A 242 25.72 -6.32 -27.86
N GLY A 243 26.88 -6.94 -28.10
CA GLY A 243 28.16 -6.24 -28.08
C GLY A 243 28.44 -5.59 -26.72
N PRO A 244 28.82 -4.29 -26.66
CA PRO A 244 29.07 -3.58 -25.39
C PRO A 244 27.79 -3.16 -24.65
N PHE A 245 26.60 -3.36 -25.25
CA PHE A 245 25.34 -2.90 -24.68
C PHE A 245 24.54 -4.05 -24.05
N VAL A 246 23.88 -3.78 -22.91
CA VAL A 246 22.96 -4.70 -22.25
C VAL A 246 21.53 -4.20 -22.39
N ILE A 247 20.70 -4.96 -23.10
CA ILE A 247 19.29 -4.68 -23.32
C ILE A 247 18.46 -5.49 -22.33
N GLN A 248 17.64 -4.78 -21.55
CA GLN A 248 16.70 -5.34 -20.59
C GLN A 248 15.57 -4.33 -20.41
N GLY A 249 14.37 -4.82 -20.09
CA GLY A 249 13.23 -3.95 -19.77
C GLY A 249 13.62 -2.89 -18.73
N LEU A 250 13.24 -1.63 -18.99
CA LEU A 250 13.64 -0.50 -18.14
C LEU A 250 13.22 -0.68 -16.67
N PHE A 251 12.04 -1.25 -16.44
CA PHE A 251 11.52 -1.53 -15.11
C PHE A 251 12.39 -2.56 -14.37
N LEU A 252 12.80 -3.64 -15.06
CA LEU A 252 13.62 -4.70 -14.49
C LEU A 252 15.05 -4.25 -14.21
N LYS A 253 15.60 -3.34 -15.04
CA LYS A 253 16.90 -2.70 -14.75
C LYS A 253 16.89 -1.94 -13.42
N ARG A 254 15.72 -1.48 -12.97
CA ARG A 254 15.53 -0.73 -11.73
C ARG A 254 14.98 -1.61 -10.59
N GLN A 255 15.04 -2.93 -10.71
CA GLN A 255 14.51 -3.86 -9.71
C GLN A 255 14.89 -3.49 -8.27
N HIS A 256 16.17 -3.20 -7.99
CA HIS A 256 16.61 -2.81 -6.64
C HIS A 256 15.99 -1.49 -6.14
N GLU A 257 15.88 -0.50 -7.01
CA GLU A 257 15.32 0.81 -6.67
C GLU A 257 13.82 0.69 -6.39
N VAL A 258 13.10 -0.01 -7.27
CA VAL A 258 11.67 -0.27 -7.14
C VAL A 258 11.38 -1.13 -5.91
N ALA A 259 12.18 -2.17 -5.66
CA ALA A 259 12.06 -2.99 -4.46
C ALA A 259 12.20 -2.13 -3.19
N ASN A 260 13.18 -1.22 -3.12
CA ASN A 260 13.36 -0.36 -1.96
C ASN A 260 12.17 0.59 -1.71
N ILE A 261 11.65 1.24 -2.76
CA ILE A 261 10.47 2.12 -2.68
C ILE A 261 9.23 1.32 -2.24
N TRP A 262 9.01 0.17 -2.88
CA TRP A 262 7.89 -0.70 -2.56
C TRP A 262 7.94 -1.18 -1.10
N CYS A 263 9.11 -1.66 -0.65
CA CYS A 263 9.30 -2.11 0.73
C CYS A 263 9.04 -0.97 1.71
N GLU A 264 9.54 0.24 1.43
CA GLU A 264 9.33 1.39 2.30
C GLU A 264 7.86 1.72 2.51
N ILE A 265 7.08 1.76 1.43
CA ILE A 265 5.65 2.07 1.52
C ILE A 265 4.91 0.94 2.25
N VAL A 266 5.19 -0.31 1.90
CA VAL A 266 4.47 -1.47 2.45
C VAL A 266 4.78 -1.66 3.93
N THR A 267 6.03 -1.51 4.38
CA THR A 267 6.35 -1.72 5.80
C THR A 267 5.94 -0.56 6.69
N LYS A 268 5.88 0.67 6.17
CA LYS A 268 5.45 1.84 6.95
C LYS A 268 3.94 1.97 7.08
N GLU A 269 3.17 1.45 6.13
CA GLU A 269 1.73 1.75 6.05
C GLU A 269 0.83 0.52 5.98
N VAL A 270 1.38 -0.66 5.64
CA VAL A 270 0.60 -1.88 5.47
C VAL A 270 0.98 -2.91 6.52
N ILE A 271 2.24 -3.35 6.53
CA ILE A 271 2.77 -4.39 7.43
C ILE A 271 3.43 -3.71 8.64
N THR A 272 2.62 -3.01 9.42
CA THR A 272 3.05 -2.31 10.65
C THR A 272 2.67 -3.10 11.89
N VAL A 273 3.33 -2.80 13.02
CA VAL A 273 2.98 -3.40 14.32
C VAL A 273 1.54 -3.07 14.69
N GLN A 274 1.14 -1.81 14.53
CA GLN A 274 -0.23 -1.36 14.78
C GLN A 274 -1.26 -2.15 13.95
N ASN A 275 -1.05 -2.31 12.65
CA ASN A 275 -2.01 -3.02 11.78
C ASN A 275 -2.11 -4.51 12.10
N ILE A 276 -0.98 -5.15 12.46
CA ILE A 276 -0.98 -6.55 12.87
C ILE A 276 -1.69 -6.72 14.21
N ILE A 277 -1.39 -5.89 15.21
CA ILE A 277 -2.04 -5.99 16.52
C ILE A 277 -3.53 -5.63 16.44
N ASP A 278 -3.90 -4.63 15.64
CA ASP A 278 -5.32 -4.33 15.36
C ASP A 278 -6.05 -5.54 14.77
N ASP A 279 -5.46 -6.23 13.79
CA ASP A 279 -6.06 -7.46 13.24
C ASP A 279 -6.06 -8.61 14.26
N MET A 280 -5.05 -8.71 15.14
CA MET A 280 -5.07 -9.68 16.23
C MET A 280 -6.21 -9.44 17.22
N LEU A 281 -6.59 -8.19 17.48
CA LEU A 281 -7.61 -7.82 18.47
C LEU A 281 -9.02 -7.74 17.88
N HIS A 282 -9.14 -7.37 16.60
CA HIS A 282 -10.42 -7.07 15.93
C HIS A 282 -10.64 -7.84 14.63
N GLY A 283 -9.67 -8.63 14.18
CA GLY A 283 -9.76 -9.44 12.97
C GLY A 283 -10.61 -10.68 13.13
N GLU A 284 -10.71 -11.44 12.03
CA GLU A 284 -11.55 -12.65 11.94
C GLU A 284 -11.16 -13.72 12.97
N LYS A 285 -9.87 -13.79 13.33
CA LYS A 285 -9.32 -14.76 14.29
C LYS A 285 -9.06 -14.16 15.68
N SER A 286 -9.63 -13.00 15.98
CA SER A 286 -9.36 -12.25 17.21
C SER A 286 -9.74 -12.98 18.51
N GLU A 287 -10.69 -13.92 18.46
CA GLU A 287 -11.11 -14.69 19.64
C GLU A 287 -9.93 -15.40 20.32
N ARG A 288 -8.96 -15.90 19.55
CA ARG A 288 -7.80 -16.61 20.11
C ARG A 288 -6.86 -15.66 20.85
N THR A 289 -6.53 -14.52 20.24
CA THR A 289 -5.75 -13.46 20.91
C THR A 289 -6.43 -12.99 22.18
N ASN A 290 -7.74 -12.70 22.08
CA ASN A 290 -8.54 -12.21 23.20
C ASN A 290 -8.60 -13.23 24.34
N ALA A 291 -8.67 -14.53 24.03
CA ALA A 291 -8.63 -15.60 25.03
C ALA A 291 -7.28 -15.67 25.77
N ILE A 292 -6.16 -15.54 25.07
CA ILE A 292 -4.82 -15.53 25.67
C ILE A 292 -4.66 -14.33 26.60
N VAL A 293 -4.99 -13.12 26.12
CA VAL A 293 -4.90 -11.91 26.94
C VAL A 293 -5.80 -12.04 28.18
N ARG A 294 -7.05 -12.51 28.02
CA ARG A 294 -7.97 -12.74 29.14
C ARG A 294 -7.41 -13.73 30.16
N ALA A 295 -6.84 -14.85 29.72
CA ALA A 295 -6.25 -15.85 30.62
C ALA A 295 -5.12 -15.24 31.45
N HIS A 296 -4.15 -14.59 30.81
CA HIS A 296 -3.00 -13.98 31.48
C HIS A 296 -3.38 -12.80 32.40
N VAL A 297 -4.39 -12.00 32.04
CA VAL A 297 -4.87 -10.91 32.90
C VAL A 297 -5.60 -11.45 34.13
N ARG A 298 -6.39 -12.52 33.98
CA ARG A 298 -7.03 -13.20 35.12
C ARG A 298 -6.00 -13.78 36.07
N ASP A 299 -5.00 -14.47 35.53
CA ASP A 299 -3.90 -15.05 36.31
C ASP A 299 -3.09 -13.96 37.01
N LEU A 300 -2.83 -12.83 36.34
CA LEU A 300 -2.18 -11.66 36.96
C LEU A 300 -2.96 -11.14 38.17
N ILE A 301 -4.28 -11.07 38.10
CA ILE A 301 -5.12 -10.60 39.21
C ILE A 301 -5.06 -11.58 40.38
N ASP A 302 -5.17 -12.88 40.11
CA ASP A 302 -5.06 -13.92 41.14
C ASP A 302 -3.69 -13.90 41.81
N GLU A 303 -2.66 -13.86 41.00
CA GLU A 303 -1.28 -13.77 41.43
C GLU A 303 -1.00 -12.49 42.25
N ALA A 304 -1.61 -11.35 41.90
CA ALA A 304 -1.46 -10.09 42.62
C ALA A 304 -2.16 -10.08 43.99
N MET A 305 -3.24 -10.85 44.13
CA MET A 305 -3.93 -11.05 45.42
C MET A 305 -3.20 -12.08 46.29
N GLY A 306 -2.57 -13.08 45.68
CA GLY A 306 -1.76 -14.09 46.36
C GLY A 306 -2.52 -14.75 47.52
N ILE A 307 -1.89 -14.81 48.70
CA ILE A 307 -2.47 -15.46 49.90
C ILE A 307 -3.76 -14.74 50.37
N SER A 308 -3.95 -13.47 50.00
CA SER A 308 -5.12 -12.70 50.41
C SER A 308 -6.37 -12.95 49.56
N GLU A 309 -6.27 -13.71 48.46
CA GLU A 309 -7.39 -13.94 47.54
C GLU A 309 -8.67 -14.48 48.22
N PRO A 310 -8.62 -15.50 49.12
CA PRO A 310 -9.83 -16.00 49.78
C PRO A 310 -10.51 -14.92 50.66
N LEU A 311 -9.71 -14.08 51.31
CA LEU A 311 -10.20 -12.97 52.14
C LEU A 311 -10.86 -11.90 51.27
N VAL A 312 -10.26 -11.57 50.13
CA VAL A 312 -10.81 -10.61 49.16
C VAL A 312 -12.14 -11.13 48.64
N ARG A 313 -12.22 -12.38 48.18
CA ARG A 313 -13.47 -13.00 47.70
C ARG A 313 -14.56 -13.02 48.78
N PHE A 314 -14.20 -13.26 50.04
CA PHE A 314 -15.14 -13.19 51.16
C PHE A 314 -15.65 -11.76 51.39
N ALA A 315 -14.78 -10.76 51.30
CA ALA A 315 -15.13 -9.37 51.56
C ALA A 315 -16.01 -8.73 50.47
N ILE A 316 -15.66 -8.92 49.19
CA ILE A 316 -16.37 -8.27 48.07
C ILE A 316 -17.39 -9.19 47.37
N GLY A 317 -17.35 -10.49 47.65
CA GLY A 317 -18.18 -11.51 47.00
C GLY A 317 -17.56 -12.08 45.73
N SER A 318 -17.75 -13.39 45.52
CA SER A 318 -17.18 -14.12 44.37
C SER A 318 -17.67 -13.59 43.01
N GLU A 319 -18.92 -13.15 42.92
CA GLU A 319 -19.49 -12.60 41.68
C GLU A 319 -18.79 -11.29 41.29
N LYS A 320 -18.64 -10.35 42.23
CA LYS A 320 -17.94 -9.08 41.97
C LYS A 320 -16.46 -9.28 41.67
N PHE A 321 -15.81 -10.23 42.35
CA PHE A 321 -14.42 -10.56 42.04
C PHE A 321 -14.27 -11.11 40.61
N ALA A 322 -15.20 -11.94 40.15
CA ALA A 322 -15.25 -12.38 38.77
C ALA A 322 -15.52 -11.23 37.79
N GLY A 323 -16.39 -10.28 38.15
CA GLY A 323 -16.65 -9.05 37.39
C GLY A 323 -15.39 -8.20 37.21
N ILE A 324 -14.63 -7.96 38.28
CA ILE A 324 -13.34 -7.24 38.23
C ILE A 324 -12.37 -7.89 37.24
N LYS A 325 -12.27 -9.22 37.26
CA LYS A 325 -11.41 -9.96 36.33
C LYS A 325 -11.84 -9.79 34.88
N GLU A 326 -13.14 -9.86 34.62
CA GLU A 326 -13.67 -9.72 33.27
C GLU A 326 -13.47 -8.30 32.75
N THR A 327 -13.84 -7.29 33.54
CA THR A 327 -13.67 -5.88 33.19
C THR A 327 -12.20 -5.53 33.01
N ALA A 328 -11.31 -5.99 33.89
CA ALA A 328 -9.86 -5.81 33.72
C ALA A 328 -9.35 -6.42 32.41
N SER A 329 -9.84 -7.61 32.04
CA SER A 329 -9.44 -8.26 30.79
C SER A 329 -9.92 -7.50 29.56
N GLN A 330 -11.14 -6.96 29.59
CA GLN A 330 -11.67 -6.11 28.52
C GLN A 330 -10.89 -4.80 28.40
N LYS A 331 -10.60 -4.13 29.52
CA LYS A 331 -9.80 -2.91 29.51
C LYS A 331 -8.35 -3.17 29.07
N ALA A 332 -7.78 -4.34 29.37
CA ALA A 332 -6.43 -4.70 28.92
C ALA A 332 -6.31 -4.74 27.39
N LEU A 333 -7.33 -5.26 26.69
CA LEU A 333 -7.40 -5.23 25.23
C LEU A 333 -7.41 -3.79 24.72
N LEU A 334 -8.28 -2.94 25.29
CA LEU A 334 -8.37 -1.51 24.94
C LEU A 334 -7.05 -0.77 25.16
N PHE A 335 -6.36 -1.01 26.27
CA PHE A 335 -5.07 -0.36 26.55
C PHE A 335 -3.97 -0.86 25.64
N SER A 336 -4.00 -2.13 25.23
CA SER A 336 -3.04 -2.69 24.29
C SER A 336 -3.16 -2.04 22.91
N GLU A 337 -4.39 -1.77 22.45
CA GLU A 337 -4.65 -1.04 21.21
C GLU A 337 -4.10 0.39 21.30
N GLN A 338 -4.48 1.14 22.33
CA GLN A 338 -4.04 2.54 22.52
C GLN A 338 -2.52 2.68 22.62
N ALA A 339 -1.84 1.71 23.22
CA ALA A 339 -0.39 1.71 23.32
C ALA A 339 0.31 1.48 21.96
N MET A 340 -0.39 0.95 20.95
CA MET A 340 0.15 0.75 19.61
C MET A 340 -0.07 1.95 18.67
N ASP A 341 -0.80 2.98 19.11
CA ASP A 341 -1.01 4.23 18.39
C ASP A 341 0.19 5.21 18.53
N ASP A 342 1.41 4.71 18.72
CA ASP A 342 2.66 5.51 18.73
C ASP A 342 3.31 5.50 17.34
N PRO A 343 3.30 6.62 16.58
CA PRO A 343 3.91 6.68 15.26
C PRO A 343 5.42 6.46 15.27
N ALA A 344 6.12 6.96 16.29
CA ALA A 344 7.58 6.86 16.36
C ALA A 344 8.02 5.42 16.60
N PHE A 345 7.30 4.69 17.47
CA PHE A 345 7.52 3.27 17.67
C PHE A 345 7.24 2.48 16.38
N ASN A 346 6.10 2.72 15.73
CA ASN A 346 5.75 2.03 14.48
C ASN A 346 6.78 2.28 13.37
N ASP A 347 7.26 3.52 13.21
CA ASP A 347 8.31 3.86 12.22
C ASP A 347 9.64 3.15 12.52
N GLU A 348 10.06 3.09 13.79
CA GLU A 348 11.28 2.37 14.20
C GLU A 348 11.18 0.88 13.86
N ARG A 349 10.01 0.26 14.13
CA ARG A 349 9.78 -1.16 13.86
C ARG A 349 9.66 -1.43 12.35
N ALA A 350 8.99 -0.55 11.61
CA ALA A 350 8.85 -0.64 10.16
C ALA A 350 10.21 -0.62 9.45
N ALA A 351 11.18 0.17 9.93
CA ALA A 351 12.52 0.23 9.34
C ALA A 351 13.24 -1.14 9.37
N ILE A 352 13.09 -1.91 10.45
CA ILE A 352 13.72 -3.23 10.59
C ILE A 352 13.06 -4.26 9.68
N VAL A 353 11.72 -4.24 9.64
CA VAL A 353 10.96 -5.12 8.74
C VAL A 353 11.27 -4.79 7.27
N LYS A 354 11.48 -3.50 6.94
CA LYS A 354 11.89 -3.05 5.62
C LYS A 354 13.17 -3.73 5.16
N ASP A 355 14.18 -3.81 6.03
CA ASP A 355 15.45 -4.44 5.67
C ASP A 355 15.28 -5.94 5.37
N LEU A 356 14.56 -6.67 6.22
CA LEU A 356 14.25 -8.09 5.99
C LEU A 356 13.52 -8.31 4.66
N ILE A 357 12.46 -7.55 4.41
CA ILE A 357 11.64 -7.68 3.20
C ILE A 357 12.43 -7.24 1.96
N ARG A 358 13.24 -6.19 2.06
CA ARG A 358 14.09 -5.69 0.97
C ARG A 358 15.10 -6.75 0.54
N GLU A 359 15.76 -7.41 1.49
CA GLU A 359 16.72 -8.48 1.17
C GLU A 359 16.06 -9.62 0.40
N ARG A 360 14.88 -10.06 0.84
CA ARG A 360 14.08 -11.09 0.16
C ARG A 360 13.66 -10.64 -1.25
N MET A 361 13.19 -9.40 -1.39
CA MET A 361 12.76 -8.83 -2.67
C MET A 361 13.89 -8.66 -3.69
N ILE A 362 15.09 -8.27 -3.22
CA ILE A 362 16.27 -8.10 -4.06
C ILE A 362 16.83 -9.46 -4.52
N ALA A 363 16.70 -10.50 -3.70
CA ALA A 363 17.15 -11.85 -4.04
C ALA A 363 16.30 -12.53 -5.11
N LEU A 364 15.12 -12.00 -5.44
CA LEU A 364 14.25 -12.55 -6.47
C LEU A 364 14.88 -12.46 -7.86
N SER A 365 14.65 -13.50 -8.66
CA SER A 365 14.95 -13.44 -10.09
C SER A 365 14.11 -12.36 -10.80
N SER A 366 14.55 -11.89 -11.96
CA SER A 366 13.79 -10.88 -12.72
C SER A 366 12.39 -11.39 -13.13
N GLU A 367 12.25 -12.70 -13.35
CA GLU A 367 10.95 -13.33 -13.62
C GLU A 367 10.05 -13.27 -12.40
N GLU A 368 10.53 -13.68 -11.23
CA GLU A 368 9.75 -13.63 -9.98
C GLU A 368 9.37 -12.19 -9.61
N PHE A 369 10.32 -11.25 -9.68
CA PHE A 369 10.05 -9.84 -9.42
C PHE A 369 9.01 -9.26 -10.38
N GLN A 370 9.10 -9.62 -11.66
CA GLN A 370 8.09 -9.22 -12.62
C GLN A 370 6.73 -9.82 -12.28
N HIS A 371 6.65 -11.09 -11.88
CA HIS A 371 5.41 -11.71 -11.43
C HIS A 371 4.80 -11.08 -10.18
N LEU A 372 5.59 -10.40 -9.33
CA LEU A 372 5.06 -9.69 -8.17
C LEU A 372 4.24 -8.45 -8.56
N LEU A 373 4.79 -7.61 -9.44
CA LEU A 373 4.24 -6.28 -9.72
C LEU A 373 3.49 -6.22 -11.05
N ARG A 374 3.95 -6.95 -12.07
CA ARG A 374 3.38 -6.89 -13.43
C ARG A 374 1.89 -7.25 -13.48
N PRO A 375 1.35 -8.25 -12.78
CA PRO A 375 -0.08 -8.56 -12.86
C PRO A 375 -0.95 -7.34 -12.55
N ALA A 376 -0.51 -6.52 -11.61
CA ALA A 376 -1.21 -5.29 -11.23
C ALA A 376 -1.08 -4.21 -12.34
N PHE A 377 0.05 -4.10 -13.05
CA PHE A 377 0.18 -3.20 -14.21
C PHE A 377 -0.57 -3.71 -15.46
N GLN A 378 -0.54 -5.01 -15.73
CA GLN A 378 -1.10 -5.66 -16.92
C GLN A 378 -2.59 -5.44 -17.08
N GLU A 379 -3.34 -5.41 -15.97
CA GLU A 379 -4.79 -5.19 -16.02
C GLU A 379 -5.16 -3.87 -16.72
N GLU A 380 -4.26 -2.88 -16.70
CA GLU A 380 -4.53 -1.53 -17.20
C GLU A 380 -3.74 -1.16 -18.46
N GLU A 381 -2.80 -2.01 -18.90
CA GLU A 381 -2.02 -1.81 -20.14
C GLU A 381 -2.94 -1.59 -21.35
N PHE A 382 -3.98 -2.41 -21.52
CA PHE A 382 -4.89 -2.29 -22.66
C PHE A 382 -5.68 -0.97 -22.63
N LYS A 383 -6.13 -0.53 -21.46
CA LYS A 383 -6.87 0.74 -21.36
C LYS A 383 -5.99 1.94 -21.63
N LEU A 384 -4.71 1.89 -21.21
CA LEU A 384 -3.74 2.92 -21.53
C LEU A 384 -3.53 3.01 -23.05
N ILE A 385 -3.36 1.88 -23.73
CA ILE A 385 -3.23 1.83 -25.20
C ILE A 385 -4.50 2.35 -25.88
N LEU A 386 -5.68 1.92 -25.43
CA LEU A 386 -6.96 2.35 -25.98
C LEU A 386 -7.20 3.86 -25.81
N MET A 387 -6.88 4.41 -24.64
CA MET A 387 -7.00 5.83 -24.37
C MET A 387 -6.04 6.65 -25.23
N GLY A 388 -4.81 6.16 -25.43
CA GLY A 388 -3.88 6.74 -26.40
C GLY A 388 -4.44 6.77 -27.82
N ALA A 389 -5.09 5.68 -28.26
CA ALA A 389 -5.72 5.61 -29.58
C ALA A 389 -6.89 6.59 -29.74
N VAL A 390 -7.76 6.70 -28.73
CA VAL A 390 -8.90 7.66 -28.73
C VAL A 390 -8.40 9.10 -28.73
N LEU A 391 -7.43 9.43 -27.89
CA LEU A 391 -6.85 10.77 -27.86
C LEU A 391 -6.11 11.10 -29.17
N GLY A 392 -5.43 10.10 -29.75
CA GLY A 392 -4.80 10.21 -31.07
C GLY A 392 -5.81 10.50 -32.18
N PHE A 393 -6.97 9.82 -32.19
CA PHE A 393 -8.07 10.12 -33.12
C PHE A 393 -8.53 11.58 -33.02
N LEU A 394 -8.81 12.04 -31.79
CA LEU A 394 -9.27 13.41 -31.54
C LEU A 394 -8.24 14.45 -31.98
N ALA A 395 -6.96 14.18 -31.75
CA ALA A 395 -5.89 15.04 -32.19
C ALA A 395 -5.74 15.05 -33.72
N GLY A 396 -5.90 13.90 -34.39
CA GLY A 396 -5.90 13.83 -35.86
C GLY A 396 -7.09 14.58 -36.48
N MET A 397 -8.27 14.51 -35.87
CA MET A 397 -9.44 15.32 -36.24
C MET A 397 -9.18 16.83 -36.06
N ALA A 398 -8.57 17.22 -34.94
CA ALA A 398 -8.19 18.60 -34.68
C ALA A 398 -7.15 19.10 -35.69
N GLN A 399 -6.15 18.28 -36.03
CA GLN A 399 -5.15 18.60 -37.03
C GLN A 399 -5.77 18.80 -38.42
N LEU A 400 -6.71 17.93 -38.82
CA LEU A 400 -7.45 18.08 -40.08
C LEU A 400 -8.23 19.42 -40.14
N TYR A 401 -8.95 19.74 -39.06
CA TYR A 401 -9.79 20.93 -39.03
C TYR A 401 -8.99 22.24 -38.93
N PHE A 402 -8.02 22.31 -38.02
CA PHE A 402 -7.30 23.56 -37.73
C PHE A 402 -6.09 23.84 -38.65
N VAL A 403 -5.40 22.79 -39.15
CA VAL A 403 -4.19 22.97 -39.97
C VAL A 403 -4.50 22.89 -41.46
N PHE A 404 -5.40 21.99 -41.85
CA PHE A 404 -5.78 21.76 -43.25
C PHE A 404 -7.15 22.35 -43.61
N GLY A 405 -7.81 23.04 -42.66
CA GLY A 405 -8.94 23.93 -42.92
C GLY A 405 -10.30 23.25 -43.04
N GLY A 406 -10.41 21.95 -42.74
CA GLY A 406 -11.63 21.18 -43.03
C GLY A 406 -11.89 21.07 -44.54
N ILE A 407 -12.17 19.87 -45.03
CA ILE A 407 -12.64 19.71 -46.42
C ILE A 407 -14.10 20.18 -46.50
#